data_AF-A0A534SHN1-F1
#
_entry.id   AF-A0A534SHN1-F1
#
_cell.length_a   1.000
_cell.length_b   1.000
_cell.length_c   1.000
_cell.angle_alpha   90.00
_cell.angle_beta   90.00
_cell.angle_gamma   90.00
#
_symmetry.space_group_name_H-M   'P 1'
#
loop_
_entity.id
_entity.type
_entity.pdbx_description
1 polymer ?
#
loop_
_entity_poly.entity_id
_entity_poly.type
_entity_poly.pdbx_seq_one_letter_code
_entity_poly.pdbx_strand_id
1 'polypeptide(L)'
;NRQYNPGWHTALDLRNLLTVSEAVTRAAIARRESRGAHTRVEYPDSDARLGGVNVVVRRQGDVMAVLEEPIPPVPEELRHILEGKE
;
A
#
# COMPACT_ATOMS: atom_id res chain seq x y z
N ASN A 1 40.58 -8.94 13.32
CA ASN A 1 39.36 -9.31 14.07
C ASN A 1 38.26 -8.29 13.81
N ARG A 2 37.17 -8.67 13.13
CA ARG A 2 35.91 -7.89 13.14
C ARG A 2 35.03 -8.48 14.24
N GLN A 3 34.62 -7.66 15.21
CA GLN A 3 33.69 -8.09 16.25
C GLN A 3 32.26 -8.13 15.69
N TYR A 4 31.47 -9.11 16.10
CA TYR A 4 30.06 -9.20 15.73
C TYR A 4 29.27 -8.08 16.42
N ASN A 5 28.51 -7.30 15.65
CA ASN A 5 27.59 -6.29 16.16
C ASN A 5 26.14 -6.76 15.91
N PRO A 6 25.37 -7.13 16.96
CA PRO A 6 24.01 -7.63 16.79
C PRO A 6 23.03 -6.58 16.25
N GLY A 7 23.33 -5.28 16.41
CA GLY A 7 22.50 -4.20 15.88
C GLY A 7 22.81 -3.80 14.43
N TRP A 8 23.83 -4.41 13.80
CA TRP A 8 24.29 -4.00 12.48
C TRP A 8 23.19 -4.12 11.41
N HIS A 9 22.48 -5.24 11.38
CA HIS A 9 21.40 -5.45 10.41
C HIS A 9 20.24 -4.49 10.64
N THR A 10 19.81 -4.32 11.90
CA THR A 10 18.75 -3.37 12.26
C THR A 10 19.10 -1.94 11.86
N ALA A 11 20.34 -1.50 12.06
CA ALA A 11 20.77 -0.16 11.68
C ALA A 11 20.71 0.06 10.15
N LEU A 12 21.06 -0.97 9.36
CA LEU A 12 20.92 -0.93 7.91
C LEU A 12 19.45 -0.91 7.48
N ASP A 13 18.60 -1.69 8.17
CA ASP A 13 17.18 -1.81 7.84
C ASP A 13 16.36 -0.60 8.28
N LEU A 14 16.81 0.16 9.29
CA LEU A 14 16.05 1.26 9.88
C LEU A 14 15.57 2.28 8.84
N ARG A 15 16.41 2.61 7.85
CA ARG A 15 16.02 3.52 6.77
C ARG A 15 14.88 2.95 5.93
N ASN A 16 14.92 1.67 5.62
CA ASN A 16 13.89 0.99 4.83
C ASN A 16 12.58 0.91 5.63
N LEU A 17 12.68 0.55 6.91
CA LEU A 17 11.53 0.49 7.81
C LEU A 17 10.84 1.86 7.90
N LEU A 18 11.59 2.93 8.16
CA LEU A 18 11.03 4.29 8.22
C LEU A 18 10.41 4.71 6.89
N THR A 19 11.04 4.38 5.76
CA THR A 19 10.52 4.70 4.42
C THR A 19 9.18 4.00 4.17
N VAL A 20 9.08 2.71 4.47
CA VAL A 20 7.83 1.95 4.27
C VAL A 20 6.75 2.42 5.25
N SER A 21 7.11 2.65 6.53
CA SER A 21 6.17 3.18 7.53
C SER A 21 5.57 4.52 7.10
N GLU A 22 6.39 5.47 6.63
CA GLU A 22 5.90 6.75 6.14
C GLU A 22 4.95 6.59 4.95
N ALA A 23 5.30 5.75 3.97
CA ALA A 23 4.47 5.49 2.81
C ALA A 23 3.10 4.92 3.21
N VAL A 24 3.08 3.91 4.10
CA VAL A 24 1.85 3.30 4.61
C VAL A 24 1.00 4.32 5.37
N THR A 25 1.60 5.11 6.27
CA THR A 25 0.87 6.14 7.02
C THR A 25 0.24 7.19 6.09
N ARG A 26 0.99 7.68 5.10
CA ARG A 26 0.47 8.64 4.12
C ARG A 26 -0.69 8.08 3.30
N ALA A 27 -0.58 6.82 2.85
CA ALA A 27 -1.66 6.13 2.12
C ALA A 27 -2.90 5.95 3.00
N ALA A 28 -2.73 5.55 4.26
CA ALA A 28 -3.82 5.36 5.22
C ALA A 28 -4.58 6.66 5.52
N ILE A 29 -3.87 7.79 5.61
CA ILE A 29 -4.49 9.12 5.78
C ILE A 29 -5.34 9.49 4.57
N ALA A 30 -4.81 9.28 3.35
CA ALA A 30 -5.48 9.60 2.11
C ALA A 30 -6.73 8.74 1.86
N ARG A 31 -6.69 7.45 2.22
CA ARG A 31 -7.82 6.52 2.04
C ARG A 31 -8.84 6.66 3.17
N ARG A 32 -9.94 7.37 2.88
CA ARG A 32 -11.06 7.65 3.80
C ARG A 32 -12.21 6.65 3.65
N GLU A 33 -11.92 5.37 3.86
CA GLU A 33 -12.91 4.29 3.92
C GLU A 33 -12.38 3.16 4.83
N SER A 34 -13.19 2.12 5.01
CA SER A 34 -12.75 0.83 5.55
C SER A 34 -12.94 -0.28 4.53
N ARG A 35 -11.89 -1.09 4.30
CA ARG A 35 -11.88 -2.22 3.36
C ARG A 35 -10.78 -3.22 3.71
N GLY A 36 -11.14 -4.48 3.86
CA GLY A 36 -10.18 -5.55 4.15
C GLY A 36 -9.43 -5.28 5.46
N ALA A 37 -8.09 -5.20 5.40
CA ALA A 37 -7.24 -4.94 6.57
C ALA A 37 -7.11 -3.45 6.94
N HIS A 38 -7.59 -2.52 6.11
CA HIS A 38 -7.58 -1.09 6.40
C HIS A 38 -8.94 -0.67 6.96
N THR A 39 -9.01 -0.34 8.25
CA THR A 39 -10.26 0.02 8.94
C THR A 39 -10.10 1.33 9.70
N ARG A 40 -11.05 2.25 9.52
CA ARG A 40 -11.10 3.58 10.14
C ARG A 40 -12.44 3.77 10.84
N VAL A 41 -12.41 4.07 12.13
CA VAL A 41 -13.63 4.21 12.95
C VAL A 41 -14.50 5.38 12.47
N GLU A 42 -13.86 6.43 11.97
CA GLU A 42 -14.48 7.62 11.40
C GLU A 42 -14.98 7.43 9.96
N TYR A 43 -14.56 6.36 9.27
CA TYR A 43 -15.03 5.95 7.94
C TYR A 43 -15.28 4.44 7.92
N PRO A 44 -16.31 3.94 8.65
CA PRO A 44 -16.48 2.52 8.92
C PRO A 44 -16.88 1.68 7.69
N ASP A 45 -17.43 2.33 6.67
CA ASP A 45 -17.92 1.67 5.46
C ASP A 45 -16.94 1.78 4.29
N SER A 46 -17.10 0.91 3.30
CA SER A 46 -16.39 1.01 2.02
C SER A 46 -17.01 2.08 1.12
N ASP A 47 -16.16 2.84 0.43
CA ASP A 47 -16.56 3.80 -0.60
C ASP A 47 -16.46 3.15 -1.99
N ALA A 48 -17.55 3.17 -2.75
CA ALA A 48 -17.62 2.60 -4.10
C ALA A 48 -16.58 3.22 -5.05
N ARG A 49 -16.33 4.53 -4.95
CA ARG A 49 -15.34 5.24 -5.78
C ARG A 49 -13.92 4.75 -5.48
N LEU A 50 -13.59 4.62 -4.19
CA LEU A 50 -12.30 4.13 -3.73
C LEU A 50 -12.08 2.64 -4.07
N GLY A 51 -13.14 1.93 -4.43
CA GLY A 51 -13.04 0.55 -4.90
C GLY A 51 -12.55 0.36 -6.32
N GLY A 52 -12.53 1.42 -7.14
CA GLY A 52 -11.99 1.39 -8.50
C GLY A 52 -10.54 1.85 -8.61
N VAL A 53 -9.88 2.20 -7.49
CA VAL A 53 -8.53 2.79 -7.50
C VAL A 53 -7.59 2.15 -6.48
N ASN A 54 -6.32 2.07 -6.88
CA ASN A 54 -5.17 1.82 -6.01
C ASN A 54 -4.65 3.14 -5.43
N VAL A 55 -4.30 3.16 -4.16
CA VAL A 55 -3.52 4.27 -3.57
C VAL A 55 -2.04 3.94 -3.76
N VAL A 56 -1.34 4.76 -4.54
CA VAL A 56 0.06 4.57 -4.92
C VAL A 56 0.91 5.66 -4.30
N VAL A 57 1.98 5.27 -3.61
CA VAL A 57 2.98 6.20 -3.07
C VAL A 57 4.23 6.14 -3.91
N ARG A 58 4.67 7.29 -4.44
CA ARG A 58 5.92 7.43 -5.20
C ARG A 58 6.86 8.41 -4.51
N ARG A 59 8.12 8.03 -4.35
CA ARG A 59 9.17 8.96 -3.90
C ARG A 59 9.64 9.81 -5.09
N GLN A 60 9.62 11.13 -4.93
CA GLN A 60 10.09 12.12 -5.89
C GLN A 60 11.15 12.97 -5.19
N GLY A 61 12.44 12.63 -5.39
CA GLY A 61 13.51 13.23 -4.60
C GLY A 61 13.32 12.92 -3.11
N ASP A 62 13.18 13.97 -2.30
CA ASP A 62 13.00 13.86 -0.83
C ASP A 62 11.54 13.83 -0.38
N VAL A 63 10.58 13.99 -1.29
CA VAL A 63 9.15 13.97 -0.95
C VAL A 63 8.47 12.67 -1.40
N MET A 64 7.40 12.30 -0.70
CA MET A 64 6.50 11.21 -1.12
C MET A 64 5.19 11.80 -1.64
N ALA A 65 4.87 11.51 -2.90
CA ALA A 65 3.59 11.82 -3.51
C ALA A 65 2.63 10.65 -3.33
N VAL A 66 1.39 10.94 -2.89
CA VAL A 66 0.30 9.97 -2.81
C VAL A 66 -0.66 10.23 -3.96
N LEU A 67 -0.96 9.19 -4.73
CA LEU A 67 -1.75 9.25 -5.96
C LEU A 67 -2.83 8.18 -5.90
N GLU A 68 -3.96 8.44 -6.56
CA GLU A 68 -4.96 7.40 -6.85
C GLU A 68 -4.79 6.99 -8.32
N GLU A 69 -4.65 5.70 -8.57
CA GLU A 69 -4.54 5.14 -9.93
C GLU A 69 -5.67 4.15 -10.17
N PRO A 70 -6.32 4.16 -11.36
CA PRO A 70 -7.35 3.18 -11.67
C PRO A 70 -6.82 1.76 -11.52
N ILE A 71 -7.65 0.87 -10.95
CA ILE A 71 -7.35 -0.56 -10.94
C ILE A 71 -7.37 -1.04 -12.41
N PRO A 72 -6.30 -1.71 -12.90
CA PRO A 72 -6.30 -2.26 -14.24
C PRO A 72 -7.49 -3.22 -14.43
N PRO A 73 -8.12 -3.24 -15.63
CA PRO A 73 -9.16 -4.21 -15.91
C PRO A 73 -8.59 -5.63 -15.78
N VAL A 74 -9.45 -6.57 -15.38
CA VAL A 74 -9.07 -7.98 -15.34
C VAL A 74 -8.64 -8.41 -16.75
N PRO A 75 -7.46 -9.02 -16.92
CA PRO A 75 -7.03 -9.58 -18.20
C PRO A 75 -8.08 -10.53 -18.79
N GLU A 76 -8.25 -10.50 -20.11
CA GLU A 76 -9.29 -11.28 -20.80
C GLU A 76 -9.15 -12.77 -20.51
N GLU A 77 -7.91 -13.26 -20.51
CA GLU A 77 -7.57 -14.65 -20.23
C GLU A 77 -7.97 -15.11 -18.83
N LEU A 78 -8.22 -14.20 -17.88
CA LEU A 78 -8.64 -14.52 -16.51
C LEU A 78 -10.14 -14.34 -16.27
N ARG A 79 -10.92 -13.85 -17.25
CA ARG A 79 -12.36 -13.60 -17.05
C ARG A 79 -13.15 -14.87 -16.77
N HIS A 80 -12.80 -15.97 -17.43
CA HIS A 80 -13.47 -17.27 -17.25
C HIS A 80 -13.44 -17.76 -15.79
N ILE A 81 -12.33 -17.48 -15.07
CA ILE A 81 -12.16 -17.83 -13.64
C ILE A 81 -13.17 -17.06 -12.78
N LEU A 82 -13.39 -15.78 -13.06
CA LEU A 82 -14.33 -14.94 -12.30
C LEU A 82 -15.79 -15.26 -12.61
N GLU A 83 -16.08 -15.67 -13.84
CA GLU A 83 -17.43 -16.07 -14.28
C GLU A 83 -17.82 -17.49 -13.84
N GLY A 84 -16.91 -18.24 -13.22
CA GLY A 84 -17.14 -19.61 -12.77
C GLY A 84 -17.37 -20.60 -13.93
N LYS A 85 -16.84 -20.29 -15.12
CA LYS A 85 -16.87 -21.17 -16.28
C LYS A 85 -15.51 -21.86 -16.37
N GLU A 86 -15.46 -23.13 -15.96
CA GLU A 86 -14.33 -24.02 -16.23
C GLU A 86 -14.10 -24.21 -17.73
#